data_AF-A0A094FY10-F1
#
_entry.id   AF-A0A094FY10-F1
#
_cell.length_a   1.000
_cell.length_b   1.000
_cell.length_c   1.000
_cell.angle_alpha   90.00
_cell.angle_beta   90.00
_cell.angle_gamma   90.00
#
_symmetry.space_group_name_H-M   'P 1'
#
loop_
_entity.id
_entity.type
_entity.pdbx_description
1 polymer ?
#
loop_
_entity_poly.entity_id
_entity_poly.type
_entity_poly.pdbx_seq_one_letter_code
_entity_poly.pdbx_strand_id
1 'polypeptide(L)'
;MSEGQKLEAARVKAGPNALCGDCGRREYSFADRHPMHHLAPGLLLCGACVMQLKTHGVMHTAEERAKLVGVSALVFKRRTEKILCDNCAVSESSQLTRQHIYNAEVGRVLCSACDSYRRMFSNDRDPSLEIGRQAFQDMKKQREGGTPVTCQQCNATETLKANHHYNTITGNVLCKACDLYHRKHGKYRDLSKKIRRQGIIDVKRRRKEGILIHCDQCNTAEPPGVTHNYNAKLDKVLCNACDSYNRRHGQDRDVSKETRRLAVDPRRR
;
A
#
# COMPACT_ATOMS: atom_id res chain seq x y z
N MET A 1 -16.14 -39.48 -50.25
CA MET A 1 -16.21 -39.50 -48.76
C MET A 1 -17.39 -38.67 -48.31
N SER A 2 -18.23 -39.20 -47.43
CA SER A 2 -19.35 -38.47 -46.82
C SER A 2 -18.84 -37.35 -45.90
N GLU A 3 -19.68 -36.36 -45.58
CA GLU A 3 -19.32 -35.30 -44.63
C GLU A 3 -18.91 -35.84 -43.26
N GLY A 4 -19.59 -36.90 -42.78
CA GLY A 4 -19.24 -37.58 -41.54
C GLY A 4 -17.84 -38.18 -41.55
N GLN A 5 -17.43 -38.82 -42.66
CA GLN A 5 -16.07 -39.37 -42.80
C GLN A 5 -14.99 -38.27 -42.79
N LYS A 6 -15.27 -37.12 -43.41
CA LYS A 6 -14.35 -35.98 -43.41
C LYS A 6 -14.22 -35.37 -42.00
N LEU A 7 -15.33 -35.25 -41.26
CA LEU A 7 -15.33 -34.76 -39.89
C LEU A 7 -14.52 -35.68 -38.97
N GLU A 8 -14.72 -36.98 -39.08
CA GLU A 8 -14.01 -37.96 -38.25
C GLU A 8 -12.52 -37.95 -38.55
N ALA A 9 -12.12 -37.91 -39.83
CA ALA A 9 -10.71 -37.77 -40.22
C ALA A 9 -10.06 -36.49 -39.67
N ALA A 10 -10.78 -35.36 -39.70
CA ALA A 10 -10.31 -34.10 -39.12
C ALA A 10 -10.14 -34.20 -37.59
N ARG A 11 -11.06 -34.87 -36.89
CA ARG A 11 -10.98 -35.12 -35.44
C ARG A 11 -9.81 -36.03 -35.07
N VAL A 12 -9.64 -37.14 -35.78
CA VAL A 12 -8.52 -38.07 -35.57
C VAL A 12 -7.19 -37.33 -35.70
N LYS A 13 -7.06 -36.45 -36.69
CA LYS A 13 -5.86 -35.63 -36.89
C LYS A 13 -5.65 -34.60 -35.79
N ALA A 14 -6.72 -33.97 -35.30
CA ALA A 14 -6.63 -32.92 -34.28
C ALA A 14 -6.35 -33.47 -32.87
N GLY A 15 -6.63 -34.75 -32.64
CA GLY A 15 -6.42 -35.42 -31.35
C GLY A 15 -7.50 -35.06 -30.31
N PRO A 16 -7.36 -35.57 -29.07
CA PRO A 16 -8.25 -35.21 -27.98
C PRO A 16 -8.13 -33.71 -27.67
N ASN A 17 -9.27 -33.05 -27.46
CA ASN A 17 -9.35 -31.61 -27.16
C ASN A 17 -8.81 -30.72 -28.29
N ALA A 18 -9.42 -30.87 -29.46
CA ALA A 18 -9.04 -30.16 -30.68
C ALA A 18 -9.07 -28.63 -30.50
N LEU A 19 -8.15 -27.95 -31.18
CA LEU A 19 -8.15 -26.49 -31.29
C LEU A 19 -9.18 -26.07 -32.34
N CYS A 20 -9.85 -24.95 -32.08
CA CYS A 20 -10.63 -24.25 -33.10
C CYS A 20 -9.65 -23.73 -34.16
N GLY A 21 -9.83 -24.13 -35.42
CA GLY A 21 -8.97 -23.75 -36.55
C GLY A 21 -8.98 -22.26 -36.87
N ASP A 22 -9.92 -21.51 -36.30
CA ASP A 22 -9.99 -20.07 -36.37
C ASP A 22 -9.38 -19.43 -35.12
N CYS A 23 -10.13 -19.34 -34.03
CA CYS A 23 -9.69 -18.64 -32.81
C CYS A 23 -8.68 -19.39 -31.93
N GLY A 24 -8.26 -20.60 -32.28
CA GLY A 24 -7.27 -21.38 -31.51
C GLY A 24 -7.74 -21.85 -30.13
N ARG A 25 -8.99 -21.63 -29.74
CA ARG A 25 -9.54 -22.06 -28.44
C ARG A 25 -9.70 -23.59 -28.40
N ARG A 26 -9.53 -24.19 -27.23
CA ARG A 26 -9.62 -25.65 -27.02
C ARG A 26 -11.06 -26.10 -26.76
N GLU A 27 -11.44 -27.27 -27.26
CA GLU A 27 -12.79 -27.84 -27.12
C GLU A 27 -13.29 -27.89 -25.67
N TYR A 28 -12.45 -28.20 -24.67
CA TYR A 28 -12.90 -28.22 -23.26
C TYR A 28 -13.45 -26.88 -22.75
N SER A 29 -13.18 -25.78 -23.45
CA SER A 29 -13.67 -24.46 -23.09
C SER A 29 -15.16 -24.27 -23.42
N PHE A 30 -15.77 -25.23 -24.13
CA PHE A 30 -17.14 -25.19 -24.61
C PHE A 30 -17.92 -26.43 -24.14
N ALA A 31 -19.25 -26.31 -24.11
CA ALA A 31 -20.14 -27.44 -23.83
C ALA A 31 -20.20 -28.41 -25.02
N ASP A 32 -20.14 -27.86 -26.24
CA ASP A 32 -20.23 -28.62 -27.48
C ASP A 32 -18.85 -28.80 -28.13
N ARG A 33 -18.68 -29.94 -28.79
CA ARG A 33 -17.50 -30.20 -29.62
C ARG A 33 -17.49 -29.27 -30.83
N HIS A 34 -16.30 -28.97 -31.37
CA HIS A 34 -16.16 -28.11 -32.53
C HIS A 34 -16.76 -28.77 -33.79
N PRO A 35 -17.80 -28.20 -34.44
CA PRO A 35 -18.25 -28.67 -35.75
C PRO A 35 -17.25 -28.32 -36.87
N MET A 36 -17.37 -29.00 -38.01
CA MET A 36 -16.74 -28.59 -39.27
C MET A 36 -17.78 -27.83 -40.11
N HIS A 37 -17.41 -26.68 -40.66
CA HIS A 37 -18.30 -25.88 -41.50
C HIS A 37 -17.96 -26.04 -42.97
N HIS A 38 -18.96 -26.08 -43.86
CA HIS A 38 -18.76 -26.27 -45.30
C HIS A 38 -17.91 -25.15 -45.95
N LEU A 39 -17.99 -23.92 -45.43
CA LEU A 39 -17.14 -22.79 -45.89
C LEU A 39 -15.67 -22.90 -45.46
N ALA A 40 -15.34 -23.81 -44.54
CA ALA A 40 -13.97 -24.03 -44.05
C ALA A 40 -13.68 -25.54 -43.96
N PRO A 41 -13.60 -26.26 -45.09
CA PRO A 41 -13.44 -27.71 -45.10
C PRO A 41 -12.15 -28.14 -44.39
N GLY A 42 -12.24 -29.16 -43.54
CA GLY A 42 -11.09 -29.70 -42.81
C GLY A 42 -10.67 -28.91 -41.57
N LEU A 43 -11.34 -27.80 -41.25
CA LEU A 43 -11.15 -27.05 -40.01
C LEU A 43 -12.30 -27.31 -39.02
N LEU A 44 -11.94 -27.61 -37.78
CA LEU A 44 -12.88 -27.70 -36.67
C LEU A 44 -13.05 -26.30 -36.08
N LEU A 45 -14.28 -25.78 -36.00
CA LEU A 45 -14.57 -24.43 -35.54
C LEU A 45 -15.45 -24.46 -34.30
N CYS A 46 -15.22 -23.57 -33.32
CA CYS A 46 -16.17 -23.39 -32.24
C CYS A 46 -17.44 -22.67 -32.73
N GLY A 47 -18.56 -22.82 -32.01
CA GLY A 47 -19.85 -22.24 -32.42
C GLY A 47 -19.78 -20.73 -32.72
N ALA A 48 -19.01 -19.97 -31.94
CA ALA A 48 -18.83 -18.54 -32.18
C ALA A 48 -18.08 -18.24 -33.48
N CYS A 49 -17.05 -19.00 -33.83
CA CYS A 49 -16.31 -18.83 -35.10
C CYS A 49 -17.15 -19.28 -36.30
N VAL A 50 -17.99 -20.31 -36.15
CA VAL A 50 -18.97 -20.67 -37.18
C VAL A 50 -19.94 -19.50 -37.44
N MET A 51 -20.44 -18.87 -36.38
CA MET A 51 -21.32 -17.71 -36.51
C MET A 51 -20.62 -16.53 -37.19
N GLN A 52 -19.39 -16.19 -36.78
CA GLN A 52 -18.57 -15.16 -37.45
C GLN A 52 -18.43 -15.43 -38.95
N LEU A 53 -18.04 -16.66 -39.31
CA LEU A 53 -17.86 -17.07 -40.69
C LEU A 53 -19.16 -17.01 -41.50
N LYS A 54 -20.31 -17.36 -40.90
CA LYS A 54 -21.62 -17.24 -41.54
C LYS A 54 -22.04 -15.78 -41.74
N THR A 55 -21.82 -14.93 -40.75
CA THR A 55 -22.27 -13.53 -40.77
C THR A 55 -21.39 -12.66 -41.67
N HIS A 56 -20.07 -12.84 -41.61
CA HIS A 56 -19.12 -11.96 -42.29
C HIS A 56 -18.44 -12.61 -43.50
N GLY A 57 -18.57 -13.92 -43.70
CA GLY A 57 -17.92 -14.66 -44.79
C GLY A 57 -16.40 -14.80 -44.64
N VAL A 58 -15.83 -14.32 -43.52
CA VAL A 58 -14.38 -14.30 -43.27
C VAL A 58 -14.05 -14.86 -41.89
N MET A 59 -12.86 -15.45 -41.79
CA MET A 59 -12.25 -15.92 -40.53
C MET A 59 -11.63 -14.73 -39.78
N HIS A 60 -11.30 -14.92 -38.50
CA HIS A 60 -10.67 -13.86 -37.72
C HIS A 60 -9.26 -13.57 -38.23
N THR A 61 -8.88 -12.28 -38.22
CA THR A 61 -7.51 -11.85 -38.50
C THR A 61 -6.54 -12.40 -37.45
N ALA A 62 -5.22 -12.33 -37.71
CA ALA A 62 -4.23 -12.77 -36.71
C ALA A 62 -4.36 -12.01 -35.37
N GLU A 63 -4.66 -10.71 -35.44
CA GLU A 63 -4.84 -9.83 -34.28
C GLU A 63 -6.11 -10.19 -33.49
N GLU A 64 -7.23 -10.40 -34.19
CA GLU A 64 -8.49 -10.84 -33.56
C GLU A 64 -8.35 -12.22 -32.90
N ARG A 65 -7.62 -13.14 -33.54
CA ARG A 65 -7.31 -14.45 -32.96
C ARG A 65 -6.48 -14.31 -31.68
N ALA A 66 -5.44 -13.50 -31.69
CA ALA A 66 -4.63 -13.25 -30.49
C ALA A 66 -5.47 -12.68 -29.34
N LYS A 67 -6.39 -11.74 -29.64
CA LYS A 67 -7.34 -11.19 -28.67
C LYS A 67 -8.26 -12.27 -28.08
N LEU A 68 -8.83 -13.14 -28.90
CA LEU A 68 -9.71 -14.23 -28.44
C LEU A 68 -8.96 -15.24 -27.57
N VAL A 69 -7.73 -15.60 -27.95
CA VAL A 69 -6.87 -16.49 -27.17
C VAL A 69 -6.57 -15.86 -25.80
N GLY A 70 -6.16 -14.59 -25.76
CA GLY A 70 -5.88 -13.87 -24.51
C GLY A 70 -7.08 -13.74 -23.58
N VAL A 71 -8.26 -13.41 -24.12
CA VAL A 71 -9.52 -13.39 -23.36
C VAL A 71 -9.85 -14.78 -22.80
N SER A 72 -9.64 -15.84 -23.57
CA SER A 72 -9.94 -17.20 -23.12
C SER A 72 -8.97 -17.67 -22.04
N ALA A 73 -7.69 -17.32 -22.16
CA ALA A 73 -6.70 -17.57 -21.12
C ALA A 73 -7.10 -16.84 -19.83
N LEU A 74 -7.54 -15.59 -19.89
CA LEU A 74 -8.05 -14.85 -18.74
C LEU A 74 -9.28 -15.53 -18.11
N VAL A 75 -10.26 -15.94 -18.92
CA VAL A 75 -11.45 -16.66 -18.44
C VAL A 75 -11.09 -17.99 -17.76
N PHE A 76 -10.13 -18.73 -18.32
CA PHE A 76 -9.64 -19.96 -17.71
C PHE A 76 -8.97 -19.68 -16.37
N LYS A 77 -8.05 -18.70 -16.33
CA LYS A 77 -7.34 -18.30 -15.11
C LYS A 77 -8.30 -17.91 -13.98
N ARG A 78 -9.42 -17.23 -14.28
CA ARG A 78 -10.44 -16.87 -13.28
C ARG A 78 -11.04 -18.06 -12.55
N ARG A 79 -11.00 -19.25 -13.14
CA ARG A 79 -11.51 -20.49 -12.54
C ARG A 79 -10.47 -21.20 -11.68
N THR A 80 -9.19 -20.97 -11.95
CA THR A 80 -8.09 -21.76 -11.37
C THR A 80 -7.22 -20.97 -10.40
N GLU A 81 -7.12 -19.65 -10.57
CA GLU A 81 -6.18 -18.82 -9.83
C GLU A 81 -6.70 -17.40 -9.58
N LYS A 82 -6.03 -16.70 -8.67
CA LYS A 82 -6.30 -15.30 -8.37
C LYS A 82 -5.72 -14.43 -9.49
N ILE A 83 -6.57 -13.65 -10.15
CA ILE A 83 -6.14 -12.72 -11.20
C ILE A 83 -5.52 -11.47 -10.58
N LEU A 84 -4.32 -11.10 -11.03
CA LEU A 84 -3.67 -9.84 -10.71
C LEU A 84 -3.63 -8.94 -11.95
N CYS A 85 -3.57 -7.63 -11.72
CA CYS A 85 -3.30 -6.66 -12.77
C CYS A 85 -1.80 -6.69 -13.09
N ASP A 86 -1.44 -6.89 -14.35
CA ASP A 86 -0.04 -6.96 -14.79
C ASP A 86 0.71 -5.62 -14.62
N ASN A 87 -0.01 -4.50 -14.47
CA ASN A 87 0.60 -3.19 -14.28
C ASN A 87 0.75 -2.79 -12.80
N CYS A 88 -0.31 -2.87 -12.00
CA CYS A 88 -0.29 -2.39 -10.61
C CYS A 88 -0.39 -3.50 -9.55
N ALA A 89 -0.37 -4.77 -9.96
CA ALA A 89 -0.48 -5.95 -9.09
C ALA A 89 -1.76 -6.02 -8.23
N VAL A 90 -2.72 -5.11 -8.41
CA VAL A 90 -4.00 -5.17 -7.69
C VAL A 90 -4.70 -6.46 -8.05
N SER A 91 -5.31 -7.11 -7.06
CA SER A 91 -6.09 -8.31 -7.30
C SER A 91 -7.47 -8.00 -7.84
N GLU A 92 -7.95 -8.84 -8.75
CA GLU A 92 -9.31 -8.77 -9.25
C GLU A 92 -10.28 -8.94 -8.07
N SER A 93 -11.17 -7.96 -7.88
CA SER A 93 -12.19 -8.05 -6.84
C SER A 93 -13.38 -8.85 -7.34
N SER A 94 -14.08 -9.55 -6.44
CA SER A 94 -15.32 -10.27 -6.75
C SER A 94 -16.48 -9.39 -7.20
N GLN A 95 -16.37 -8.07 -7.08
CA GLN A 95 -17.37 -7.12 -7.58
C GLN A 95 -17.32 -7.06 -9.12
N LEU A 96 -18.42 -7.46 -9.76
CA LEU A 96 -18.57 -7.57 -11.23
C LEU A 96 -18.15 -6.30 -12.01
N THR A 97 -18.28 -5.12 -11.41
CA THR A 97 -17.91 -3.83 -12.03
C THR A 97 -16.39 -3.58 -12.09
N ARG A 98 -15.57 -4.50 -11.57
CA ARG A 98 -14.12 -4.35 -11.44
C ARG A 98 -13.34 -5.56 -11.94
N GLN A 99 -13.92 -6.32 -12.86
CA GLN A 99 -13.19 -7.37 -13.55
C GLN A 99 -12.00 -6.77 -14.33
N HIS A 100 -10.87 -7.46 -14.30
CA HIS A 100 -9.72 -7.17 -15.14
C HIS A 100 -10.04 -7.47 -16.60
N ILE A 101 -9.31 -6.81 -17.47
CA ILE A 101 -9.56 -6.80 -18.92
C ILE A 101 -8.26 -7.24 -19.58
N TYR A 102 -8.36 -8.18 -20.51
CA TYR A 102 -7.25 -8.47 -21.41
C TYR A 102 -7.15 -7.36 -22.45
N ASN A 103 -6.05 -6.60 -22.42
CA ASN A 103 -5.74 -5.58 -23.41
C ASN A 103 -4.89 -6.20 -24.52
N ALA A 104 -5.47 -6.30 -25.72
CA ALA A 104 -4.86 -6.96 -26.86
C ALA A 104 -3.68 -6.20 -27.47
N GLU A 105 -3.65 -4.87 -27.35
CA GLU A 105 -2.56 -4.04 -27.90
C GLU A 105 -1.22 -4.38 -27.23
N VAL A 106 -1.27 -4.77 -25.95
CA VAL A 106 -0.07 -5.05 -25.15
C VAL A 106 0.04 -6.48 -24.67
N GLY A 107 -1.00 -7.28 -24.93
CA GLY A 107 -1.06 -8.67 -24.52
C GLY A 107 -1.06 -8.88 -23.01
N ARG A 108 -1.58 -7.92 -22.23
CA ARG A 108 -1.57 -7.94 -20.74
C ARG A 108 -2.97 -7.89 -20.15
N VAL A 109 -3.13 -8.44 -18.95
CA VAL A 109 -4.33 -8.37 -18.12
C VAL A 109 -4.24 -7.14 -17.22
N LEU A 110 -5.09 -6.16 -17.44
CA LEU A 110 -5.09 -4.90 -16.72
C LEU A 110 -6.36 -4.72 -15.89
N CYS A 111 -6.27 -4.09 -14.72
CA CYS A 111 -7.46 -3.62 -14.03
C CYS A 111 -8.13 -2.48 -14.82
N SER A 112 -9.43 -2.26 -14.59
CA SER A 112 -10.21 -1.24 -15.32
C SER A 112 -9.57 0.15 -15.28
N ALA A 113 -8.95 0.54 -14.17
CA ALA A 113 -8.27 1.81 -14.04
C ALA A 113 -6.97 1.89 -14.87
N CYS A 114 -6.18 0.83 -14.93
CA CYS A 114 -4.96 0.80 -15.75
C CYS A 114 -5.30 0.74 -17.25
N ASP A 115 -6.29 -0.07 -17.63
CA ASP A 115 -6.76 -0.14 -19.01
C ASP A 115 -7.33 1.21 -19.49
N SER A 116 -8.19 1.85 -18.68
CA SER A 116 -8.75 3.16 -19.02
C SER A 116 -7.68 4.24 -19.14
N TYR A 117 -6.71 4.27 -18.21
CA TYR A 117 -5.60 5.21 -18.26
C TYR A 117 -4.77 5.02 -19.53
N ARG A 118 -4.47 3.77 -19.89
CA ARG A 118 -3.72 3.44 -21.09
C ARG A 118 -4.46 3.85 -22.36
N ARG A 119 -5.77 3.61 -22.44
CA ARG A 119 -6.58 4.06 -23.60
C ARG A 119 -6.61 5.58 -23.74
N MET A 120 -6.51 6.31 -22.62
CA MET A 120 -6.55 7.77 -22.62
C MET A 120 -5.20 8.42 -22.92
N PHE A 121 -4.10 7.84 -22.42
CA PHE A 121 -2.77 8.47 -22.47
C PHE A 121 -1.71 7.66 -23.23
N SER A 122 -2.08 6.50 -23.78
CA SER A 122 -1.20 5.54 -24.47
C SER A 122 0.00 5.05 -23.65
N ASN A 123 -0.01 5.27 -22.34
CA ASN A 123 1.06 4.93 -21.41
C ASN A 123 0.56 4.11 -20.22
N ASP A 124 1.46 3.39 -19.56
CA ASP A 124 1.13 2.64 -18.34
C ASP A 124 0.86 3.58 -17.16
N ARG A 125 -0.16 3.24 -16.36
CA ARG A 125 -0.53 4.00 -15.15
C ARG A 125 0.53 3.79 -14.08
N ASP A 126 1.02 4.87 -13.46
CA ASP A 126 1.95 4.78 -12.34
C ASP A 126 1.38 3.88 -11.21
N PRO A 127 2.04 2.74 -10.88
CA PRO A 127 1.62 1.85 -9.81
C PRO A 127 1.52 2.54 -8.43
N SER A 128 2.26 3.62 -8.20
CA SER A 128 2.25 4.38 -6.93
C SER A 128 0.86 4.93 -6.57
N LEU A 129 0.04 5.20 -7.59
CA LEU A 129 -1.34 5.67 -7.41
C LEU A 129 -2.23 4.60 -6.78
N GLU A 130 -1.98 3.32 -7.06
CA GLU A 130 -2.74 2.23 -6.45
C GLU A 130 -2.30 1.99 -5.00
N ILE A 131 -1.00 2.13 -4.71
CA ILE A 131 -0.48 2.11 -3.33
C ILE A 131 -1.18 3.20 -2.50
N GLY A 132 -1.28 4.42 -3.03
CA GLY A 132 -1.98 5.51 -2.35
C GLY A 132 -3.48 5.24 -2.14
N ARG A 133 -4.15 4.63 -3.12
CA ARG A 133 -5.57 4.24 -3.00
C ARG A 133 -5.76 3.16 -1.94
N GLN A 134 -4.89 2.16 -1.89
CA GLN A 134 -4.94 1.09 -0.90
C GLN A 134 -4.74 1.64 0.51
N ALA A 135 -3.72 2.49 0.70
CA ALA A 135 -3.49 3.16 1.97
C ALA A 135 -4.68 4.00 2.43
N PHE A 136 -5.37 4.68 1.50
CA PHE A 136 -6.60 5.42 1.83
C PHE A 136 -7.74 4.49 2.28
N GLN A 137 -7.93 3.35 1.61
CA GLN A 137 -8.94 2.36 2.02
C GLN A 137 -8.61 1.73 3.37
N ASP A 138 -7.34 1.43 3.63
CA ASP A 138 -6.90 0.84 4.90
C ASP A 138 -7.10 1.82 6.05
N MET A 139 -6.76 3.10 5.87
CA MET A 139 -7.08 4.15 6.84
C MET A 139 -8.59 4.29 7.05
N LYS A 140 -9.41 4.19 6.00
CA LYS A 140 -10.87 4.22 6.11
C LYS A 140 -11.39 3.05 6.96
N LYS A 141 -10.91 1.83 6.70
CA LYS A 141 -11.23 0.64 7.50
C LYS A 141 -10.79 0.78 8.96
N GLN A 142 -9.60 1.33 9.21
CA GLN A 142 -9.13 1.61 10.57
C GLN A 142 -10.10 2.53 11.32
N ARG A 143 -10.53 3.63 10.69
CA ARG A 143 -11.51 4.56 11.27
C ARG A 143 -12.85 3.90 11.53
N GLU A 144 -13.37 3.13 10.58
CA GLU A 144 -14.64 2.40 10.72
C GLU A 144 -14.58 1.32 11.80
N GLY A 145 -13.43 0.68 11.96
CA GLY A 145 -13.17 -0.30 13.03
C GLY A 145 -12.80 0.29 14.38
N GLY A 146 -12.85 1.63 14.55
CA GLY A 146 -12.46 2.31 15.79
C GLY A 146 -10.97 2.26 16.12
N THR A 147 -10.14 1.78 15.19
CA THR A 147 -8.68 1.75 15.35
C THR A 147 -8.11 3.15 15.09
N PRO A 148 -7.37 3.73 16.05
CA PRO A 148 -6.82 5.07 15.88
C PRO A 148 -5.73 5.09 14.81
N VAL A 149 -5.90 5.92 13.78
CA VAL A 149 -4.85 6.16 12.77
C VAL A 149 -3.76 7.03 13.38
N THR A 150 -2.50 6.57 13.34
CA THR A 150 -1.36 7.32 13.90
C THR A 150 -0.47 7.87 12.80
N CYS A 151 0.14 9.03 13.07
CA CYS A 151 1.15 9.62 12.19
C CYS A 151 2.44 8.83 12.34
N GLN A 152 2.90 8.20 11.27
CA GLN A 152 4.10 7.35 11.28
C GLN A 152 5.39 8.14 11.57
N GLN A 153 5.38 9.46 11.40
CA GLN A 153 6.54 10.27 11.71
C GLN A 153 6.59 10.68 13.19
N CYS A 154 5.47 11.14 13.76
CA CYS A 154 5.46 11.77 15.10
C CYS A 154 4.57 11.11 16.13
N ASN A 155 4.03 9.93 15.79
CA ASN A 155 3.13 9.11 16.60
C ASN A 155 1.91 9.87 17.16
N ALA A 156 1.58 11.03 16.58
CA ALA A 156 0.35 11.72 16.92
C ALA A 156 -0.83 10.85 16.50
N THR A 157 -1.80 10.69 17.38
CA THR A 157 -3.06 10.01 17.08
C THR A 157 -4.01 10.96 16.36
N GLU A 158 -4.72 10.45 15.36
CA GLU A 158 -5.74 11.18 14.61
C GLU A 158 -6.84 11.64 15.58
N THR A 159 -7.35 12.85 15.38
CA THR A 159 -8.45 13.40 16.19
C THR A 159 -9.63 13.71 15.26
N LEU A 160 -10.86 13.77 15.81
CA LEU A 160 -12.08 14.07 15.05
C LEU A 160 -11.99 15.36 14.18
N LYS A 161 -11.11 16.30 14.54
CA LYS A 161 -10.93 17.58 13.84
C LYS A 161 -9.78 17.59 12.84
N ALA A 162 -8.90 16.59 12.86
CA ALA A 162 -7.68 16.61 12.08
C ALA A 162 -7.34 15.22 11.56
N ASN A 163 -7.73 14.97 10.31
CA ASN A 163 -7.44 13.70 9.66
C ASN A 163 -5.97 13.60 9.24
N HIS A 164 -5.44 12.38 9.27
CA HIS A 164 -4.15 12.02 8.71
C HIS A 164 -4.29 11.65 7.23
N HIS A 165 -3.22 11.89 6.48
CA HIS A 165 -3.18 11.72 5.04
C HIS A 165 -2.00 10.83 4.64
N TYR A 166 -2.23 9.97 3.65
CA TYR A 166 -1.16 9.25 3.00
C TYR A 166 -0.39 10.22 2.10
N ASN A 167 0.92 10.35 2.34
CA ASN A 167 1.80 11.13 1.49
C ASN A 167 2.45 10.21 0.46
N THR A 168 2.17 10.46 -0.81
CA THR A 168 2.66 9.63 -1.93
C THR A 168 4.18 9.72 -2.15
N ILE A 169 4.82 10.80 -1.69
CA ILE A 169 6.27 11.01 -1.82
C ILE A 169 7.02 10.18 -0.78
N THR A 170 6.55 10.17 0.47
CA THR A 170 7.19 9.42 1.55
C THR A 170 6.70 7.98 1.67
N GLY A 171 5.56 7.66 1.06
CA GLY A 171 4.88 6.38 1.25
C GLY A 171 4.28 6.20 2.65
N ASN A 172 4.16 7.28 3.42
CA ASN A 172 3.79 7.22 4.84
C ASN A 172 2.49 7.97 5.16
N VAL A 173 1.77 7.49 6.16
CA VAL A 173 0.62 8.17 6.78
C VAL A 173 1.13 9.25 7.73
N LEU A 174 0.89 10.51 7.37
CA LEU A 174 1.36 11.68 8.09
C LEU A 174 0.19 12.51 8.60
N CYS A 175 0.37 13.11 9.78
CA CYS A 175 -0.52 14.19 10.20
C CYS A 175 -0.30 15.43 9.33
N LYS A 176 -1.33 16.28 9.23
CA LYS A 176 -1.31 17.50 8.39
C LYS A 176 -0.03 18.33 8.55
N ALA A 177 0.46 18.49 9.77
CA ALA A 177 1.65 19.30 10.03
C ALA A 177 2.96 18.61 9.58
N CYS A 178 3.04 17.29 9.61
CA CYS A 178 4.19 16.54 9.10
C CYS A 178 4.16 16.49 7.56
N ASP A 179 2.98 16.26 6.98
CA ASP A 179 2.78 16.28 5.52
C ASP A 179 3.16 17.63 4.91
N LEU A 180 2.63 18.73 5.45
CA LEU A 180 2.94 20.09 4.98
C LEU A 180 4.43 20.43 5.10
N TYR A 181 5.08 20.01 6.19
CA TYR A 181 6.51 20.24 6.36
C TYR A 181 7.32 19.49 5.31
N HIS A 182 6.98 18.22 5.06
CA HIS A 182 7.66 17.42 4.05
C HIS A 182 7.46 18.00 2.65
N ARG A 183 6.23 18.39 2.27
CA ARG A 183 5.96 19.02 0.97
C ARG A 183 6.73 20.33 0.78
N LYS A 184 6.93 21.10 1.85
CA LYS A 184 7.64 22.39 1.79
C LYS A 184 9.17 22.26 1.79
N HIS A 185 9.72 21.28 2.51
CA HIS A 185 11.15 21.20 2.77
C HIS A 185 11.84 19.94 2.21
N GLY A 186 11.09 19.00 1.64
CA GLY A 186 11.62 17.75 1.09
C GLY A 186 12.24 16.82 2.14
N LYS A 187 12.00 17.06 3.43
CA LYS A 187 12.57 16.27 4.54
C LYS A 187 11.60 16.15 5.69
N TYR A 188 11.81 15.16 6.56
CA TYR A 188 11.00 14.95 7.76
C TYR A 188 11.11 16.14 8.73
N ARG A 189 9.96 16.53 9.30
CA ARG A 189 9.88 17.52 10.38
C ARG A 189 10.73 17.13 11.59
N ASP A 190 11.62 18.02 12.01
CA ASP A 190 12.34 17.86 13.27
C ASP A 190 11.35 17.85 14.45
N LEU A 191 11.27 16.70 15.14
CA LEU A 191 10.39 16.48 16.28
C LEU A 191 11.03 16.86 17.61
N SER A 192 12.34 17.14 17.66
CA SER A 192 13.03 17.52 18.89
C SER A 192 12.38 18.76 19.53
N LYS A 193 11.87 19.70 18.72
CA LYS A 193 11.13 20.88 19.23
C LYS A 193 9.75 20.52 19.80
N LYS A 194 9.08 19.48 19.28
CA LYS A 194 7.77 19.04 19.78
C LYS A 194 7.92 18.20 21.05
N ILE A 195 8.86 17.26 21.07
CA ILE A 195 9.24 16.48 22.26
C ILE A 195 9.61 17.44 23.39
N ARG A 196 10.45 18.45 23.10
CA ARG A 196 10.77 19.53 24.04
C ARG A 196 9.54 20.20 24.63
N ARG A 197 8.56 20.55 23.80
CA ARG A 197 7.33 21.22 24.26
C ARG A 197 6.47 20.30 25.11
N GLN A 198 6.33 19.03 24.72
CA GLN A 198 5.50 18.07 25.44
C GLN A 198 6.07 17.79 26.83
N GLY A 199 7.38 17.52 26.95
CA GLY A 199 8.00 17.32 28.26
C GLY A 199 7.87 18.54 29.18
N ILE A 200 7.97 19.76 28.65
CA ILE A 200 7.70 20.99 29.43
C ILE A 200 6.24 21.06 29.90
N ILE A 201 5.27 20.69 29.06
CA ILE A 201 3.85 20.68 29.42
C ILE A 201 3.58 19.63 30.50
N ASP A 202 4.14 18.44 30.37
CA ASP A 202 3.94 17.34 31.32
C ASP A 202 4.52 17.69 32.70
N VAL A 203 5.71 18.30 32.74
CA VAL A 203 6.29 18.81 34.00
C VAL A 203 5.39 19.88 34.62
N LYS A 204 4.86 20.82 33.83
CA LYS A 204 3.92 21.84 34.33
C LYS A 204 2.62 21.24 34.84
N ARG A 205 2.09 20.20 34.19
CA ARG A 205 0.89 19.48 34.61
C ARG A 205 1.12 18.78 35.95
N ARG A 206 2.21 18.01 36.08
CA ARG A 206 2.58 17.33 37.34
C ARG A 206 2.71 18.32 38.51
N ARG A 207 3.29 19.50 38.29
CA ARG A 207 3.34 20.57 39.30
C ARG A 207 1.94 21.04 39.73
N LYS A 208 1.02 21.22 38.79
CA LYS A 208 -0.38 21.62 39.09
C LYS A 208 -1.14 20.55 39.86
N GLU A 209 -0.84 19.28 39.59
CA GLU A 209 -1.42 18.12 40.28
C GLU A 209 -0.79 17.88 41.66
N GLY A 210 0.18 18.70 42.09
CA GLY A 210 0.88 18.54 43.37
C GLY A 210 1.85 17.36 43.40
N ILE A 211 2.17 16.77 42.24
CA ILE A 211 3.11 15.65 42.15
C ILE A 211 4.53 16.18 42.39
N LEU A 212 5.20 15.63 43.40
CA LEU A 212 6.58 15.98 43.71
C LEU A 212 7.50 15.64 42.54
N ILE A 213 8.28 16.63 42.10
CA ILE A 213 9.21 16.48 40.98
C ILE A 213 10.60 16.17 41.54
N HIS A 214 11.16 15.03 41.18
CA HIS A 214 12.54 14.68 41.50
C HIS A 214 13.46 14.98 40.32
N CYS A 215 14.72 15.27 40.61
CA CYS A 215 15.77 15.27 39.61
C CYS A 215 16.06 13.82 39.20
N ASP A 216 15.94 13.48 37.92
CA ASP A 216 16.16 12.12 37.40
C ASP A 216 17.59 11.62 37.60
N GLN A 217 18.53 12.51 37.94
CA GLN A 217 19.94 12.19 38.06
C GLN A 217 20.43 12.08 39.50
N CYS A 218 20.03 13.01 40.38
CA CYS A 218 20.47 13.03 41.78
C CYS A 218 19.33 12.77 42.77
N ASN A 219 18.12 12.47 42.26
CA ASN A 219 16.89 12.20 43.00
C ASN A 219 16.44 13.30 43.99
N THR A 220 17.12 14.44 44.02
CA THR A 220 16.74 15.59 44.84
C THR A 220 15.34 16.05 44.45
N ALA A 221 14.48 16.25 45.44
CA ALA A 221 13.13 16.79 45.25
C ALA A 221 13.19 18.30 44.93
N GLU A 222 12.25 18.77 44.12
CA GLU A 222 12.10 20.18 43.75
C GLU A 222 11.76 21.01 45.02
N PRO A 223 12.65 21.91 45.47
CA PRO A 223 12.41 22.69 46.68
C PRO A 223 11.40 23.82 46.45
N PRO A 224 10.73 24.33 47.50
CA PRO A 224 9.79 25.43 47.37
C PRO A 224 10.41 26.66 46.69
N GLY A 225 9.74 27.21 45.68
CA GLY A 225 10.19 28.41 44.95
C GLY A 225 11.29 28.18 43.91
N VAL A 226 11.81 26.97 43.75
CA VAL A 226 12.83 26.63 42.74
C VAL A 226 12.28 25.53 41.84
N THR A 227 12.42 25.69 40.53
CA THR A 227 11.92 24.69 39.56
C THR A 227 13.05 23.88 38.95
N HIS A 228 12.84 22.57 38.78
CA HIS A 228 13.72 21.74 37.95
C HIS A 228 13.49 22.00 36.46
N ASN A 229 14.55 21.82 35.66
CA ASN A 229 14.53 22.05 34.22
C ASN A 229 14.28 20.74 33.48
N TYR A 230 13.42 20.79 32.47
CA TYR A 230 13.30 19.69 31.52
C TYR A 230 14.39 19.82 30.45
N ASN A 231 15.32 18.87 30.42
CA ASN A 231 16.37 18.77 29.43
C ASN A 231 15.89 17.92 28.25
N ALA A 232 15.54 18.60 27.15
CA ALA A 232 14.98 17.95 25.97
C ALA A 232 15.96 17.09 25.17
N LYS A 233 17.27 17.21 25.39
CA LYS A 233 18.25 16.33 24.74
C LYS A 233 18.30 14.96 25.40
N LEU A 234 18.15 14.92 26.72
CA LEU A 234 18.20 13.69 27.51
C LEU A 234 16.81 13.10 27.82
N ASP A 235 15.75 13.86 27.54
CA ASP A 235 14.37 13.55 27.96
C ASP A 235 14.26 13.34 29.48
N LYS A 236 14.97 14.18 30.26
CA LYS A 236 15.06 14.11 31.72
C LYS A 236 14.70 15.43 32.39
N VAL A 237 14.12 15.37 33.58
CA VAL A 237 13.93 16.48 34.51
C VAL A 237 15.13 16.55 35.45
N LEU A 238 15.89 17.65 35.38
CA LEU A 238 17.13 17.83 36.10
C LEU A 238 17.05 19.05 37.01
N CYS A 239 17.62 18.96 38.21
CA CYS A 239 17.84 20.15 39.04
C CYS A 239 18.80 21.14 38.34
N ASN A 240 18.78 22.41 38.74
CA ASN A 240 19.59 23.47 38.13
C ASN A 240 21.08 23.10 38.01
N ALA A 241 21.63 22.44 39.04
CA ALA A 241 23.03 22.06 39.06
C ALA A 241 23.35 20.90 38.09
N CYS A 242 22.47 19.89 38.01
CA CYS A 242 22.64 18.78 37.07
C CYS A 242 22.45 19.23 35.62
N ASP A 243 21.42 20.05 35.33
CA ASP A 243 21.20 20.59 33.99
C ASP A 243 22.36 21.49 33.55
N SER A 244 22.84 22.37 34.42
CA SER A 244 23.96 23.27 34.11
C SER A 244 25.28 22.54 33.88
N TYR A 245 25.51 21.43 34.59
CA TYR A 245 26.69 20.59 34.39
C TYR A 245 26.60 19.85 33.05
N ASN A 246 25.46 19.22 32.78
CA ASN A 246 25.24 18.49 31.53
C ASN A 246 25.36 19.40 30.31
N ARG A 247 24.79 20.62 30.35
CA ARG A 247 24.93 21.60 29.26
C ARG A 247 26.38 22.03 29.00
N ARG A 248 27.24 22.05 30.02
CA ARG A 248 28.65 22.46 29.92
C ARG A 248 29.57 21.33 29.48
N HIS A 249 29.35 20.13 29.99
CA HIS A 249 30.28 19.02 29.82
C HIS A 249 29.77 17.91 28.90
N GLY A 250 28.50 17.97 28.48
CA GLY A 250 27.87 16.96 27.63
C GLY A 250 27.64 15.60 28.31
N GLN A 251 27.82 15.51 29.63
CA GLN A 251 27.74 14.27 30.40
C GLN A 251 27.04 14.48 31.76
N ASP A 252 26.59 13.39 32.38
CA ASP A 252 25.94 13.41 33.69
C ASP A 252 26.93 13.81 34.80
N ARG A 253 26.50 14.72 35.69
CA ARG A 253 27.20 15.07 36.93
C ARG A 253 27.44 13.85 37.85
N ASP A 254 28.68 13.63 38.28
CA ASP A 254 29.01 12.59 39.26
C ASP A 254 28.46 12.98 40.66
N VAL A 255 27.36 12.34 41.06
CA VAL A 255 26.66 12.63 42.33
C VAL A 255 27.48 12.13 43.53
N SER A 256 28.30 11.08 43.37
CA SER A 256 29.11 10.48 44.43
C SER A 256 30.29 11.34 44.87
N LYS A 257 30.74 12.28 44.03
CA LYS A 257 31.78 13.26 44.39
C LYS A 257 31.25 14.41 45.25
N GLU A 258 29.98 14.76 45.13
CA GLU A 258 29.39 15.88 45.88
C GLU A 258 28.97 15.45 47.31
N THR A 259 28.40 14.26 47.46
CA THR A 259 28.10 13.68 48.80
C THR A 259 29.36 13.59 49.66
N ARG A 260 30.51 13.29 49.03
CA ARG A 260 31.83 13.32 49.68
C ARG A 260 32.30 14.72 50.07
N ARG A 261 31.95 15.78 49.31
CA ARG A 261 32.30 17.17 49.67
C ARG A 261 31.45 17.71 50.81
N LEU A 262 30.15 17.42 50.84
CA LEU A 262 29.24 17.84 51.91
C LEU A 262 29.51 17.12 53.25
N ALA A 263 30.05 15.90 53.21
CA ALA A 263 30.45 15.18 54.42
C ALA A 263 31.72 15.77 55.09
N VAL A 264 32.50 16.58 54.38
CA VAL A 264 33.80 17.10 54.85
C VAL A 264 33.70 18.56 55.35
N ASP A 265 32.60 19.27 55.08
CA ASP A 265 32.36 20.62 55.60
C ASP A 265 30.95 20.75 56.25
N PRO A 266 30.84 20.57 57.58
CA PRO A 266 29.56 20.65 58.29
C PRO A 266 29.02 22.08 58.43
N ARG A 267 29.71 23.13 57.94
CA ARG A 267 29.29 24.53 58.09
C ARG A 267 28.32 25.03 57.01
N ARG A 268 27.84 24.14 56.14
CA ARG A 268 26.84 24.44 55.08
C ARG A 268 25.50 23.72 55.28
N ARG A 269 25.11 23.44 56.53
CA ARG A 269 23.73 23.06 56.87
C ARG A 269 22.95 24.29 57.32
#